data_AF-A0A964LIZ4-F1
#
_entry.id   AF-A0A964LIZ4-F1
#
_cell.length_a   1.000
_cell.length_b   1.000
_cell.length_c   1.000
_cell.angle_alpha   90.00
_cell.angle_beta   90.00
_cell.angle_gamma   90.00
#
_symmetry.space_group_name_H-M   'P 1'
#
loop_
_entity.id
_entity.type
_entity.pdbx_description
1 polymer ?
#
loop_
_entity_poly.entity_id
_entity_poly.type
_entity_poly.pdbx_seq_one_letter_code
_entity_poly.pdbx_strand_id
1 'polypeptide(L)'
;MGMPNLAKTWTREQVLALPDDGNRYELVDGELLVSPAPRWVHQTGVKRLLFLLDPYVRPQSWHRHSIPGGPRSSGRPVGSA
;
A
#
# COMPACT_ATOMS: atom_id res chain seq x y z
N MET A 1 -7.94 -25.61 -9.63
CA MET A 1 -8.37 -25.18 -8.29
C MET A 1 -7.48 -25.89 -7.29
N GLY A 2 -6.74 -25.15 -6.46
CA GLY A 2 -5.99 -25.76 -5.35
C GLY A 2 -6.95 -26.09 -4.22
N MET A 3 -6.92 -27.34 -3.75
CA MET A 3 -7.76 -27.81 -2.66
C MET A 3 -7.37 -27.10 -1.35
N PRO A 4 -8.31 -26.57 -0.55
CA PRO A 4 -7.97 -26.03 0.76
C PRO A 4 -7.42 -27.16 1.64
N ASN A 5 -6.27 -26.94 2.28
CA ASN A 5 -5.73 -27.86 3.26
C ASN A 5 -6.54 -27.71 4.57
N LEU A 6 -7.72 -28.33 4.61
CA LEU A 6 -8.70 -28.28 5.71
C LEU A 6 -8.22 -28.96 7.00
N ALA A 7 -7.04 -29.60 7.01
CA ALA A 7 -6.55 -30.38 8.15
C ALA A 7 -5.58 -29.61 9.07
N LYS A 8 -5.11 -28.42 8.65
CA LYS A 8 -4.12 -27.65 9.40
C LYS A 8 -4.63 -26.23 9.68
N THR A 9 -4.86 -25.93 10.95
CA THR A 9 -5.02 -24.55 11.42
C THR A 9 -3.65 -23.86 11.40
N TRP A 10 -3.57 -22.73 10.71
CA TRP A 10 -2.36 -21.93 10.55
C TRP A 10 -2.30 -20.81 11.58
N THR A 11 -1.09 -20.52 12.08
CA THR A 11 -0.84 -19.34 12.92
C THR A 11 -0.19 -18.22 12.11
N ARG A 12 -0.29 -16.98 12.60
CA ARG A 12 0.34 -15.81 11.99
C ARG A 12 1.86 -16.00 11.81
N GLU A 13 2.51 -16.55 12.82
CA GLU A 13 3.96 -16.77 12.82
C GLU A 13 4.38 -17.78 11.75
N GLN A 14 3.57 -18.84 11.56
CA GLN A 14 3.80 -19.83 10.52
C GLN A 14 3.67 -19.24 9.11
N VAL A 15 2.69 -18.36 8.89
CA VAL A 15 2.48 -17.69 7.60
C VAL A 15 3.62 -16.71 7.29
N LEU A 16 4.09 -15.96 8.29
CA LEU A 16 5.22 -15.05 8.12
C LEU A 16 6.56 -15.74 7.89
N ALA A 17 6.68 -17.01 8.26
CA ALA A 17 7.87 -17.82 8.02
C ALA A 17 7.91 -18.47 6.63
N LEU A 18 6.86 -18.32 5.82
CA LEU A 18 6.81 -18.85 4.46
C LEU A 18 7.79 -18.12 3.54
N PRO A 19 8.36 -18.82 2.54
CA PRO A 19 9.35 -18.24 1.63
C PRO A 19 8.70 -17.20 0.70
N ASP A 20 9.49 -16.22 0.27
CA ASP A 20 9.11 -15.28 -0.79
C ASP A 20 9.33 -15.93 -2.16
N ASP A 21 8.43 -16.83 -2.55
CA ASP A 21 8.45 -17.61 -3.79
C ASP A 21 7.56 -17.00 -4.90
N GLY A 22 7.13 -15.75 -4.71
CA GLY A 22 6.22 -15.05 -5.61
C GLY A 22 4.75 -15.40 -5.42
N ASN A 23 4.40 -16.27 -4.46
CA ASN A 23 3.03 -16.45 -4.01
C ASN A 23 2.66 -15.42 -2.94
N ARG A 24 1.39 -15.04 -2.92
CA ARG A 24 0.80 -14.27 -1.83
C ARG A 24 0.13 -15.24 -0.86
N TYR A 25 0.57 -15.18 0.39
CA TYR A 25 0.06 -15.98 1.50
C TYR A 25 -0.86 -15.13 2.39
N GLU A 26 -2.12 -15.52 2.52
CA GLU A 26 -3.12 -14.82 3.33
C GLU A 26 -3.69 -15.78 4.38
N LEU A 27 -3.75 -15.32 5.64
CA LEU A 27 -4.35 -16.05 6.75
C LEU A 27 -5.75 -15.52 7.00
N VAL A 28 -6.77 -16.37 6.84
CA VAL A 28 -8.18 -16.02 7.07
C VAL A 28 -8.81 -17.10 7.93
N ASP A 29 -9.31 -16.75 9.12
CA ASP A 29 -9.95 -17.66 10.08
C ASP A 29 -9.16 -18.96 10.39
N GLY A 30 -7.82 -18.86 10.40
CA GLY A 30 -6.94 -20.00 10.63
C GLY A 30 -6.66 -20.85 9.39
N GLU A 31 -7.20 -20.48 8.22
CA GLU A 31 -6.93 -21.11 6.93
C GLU A 31 -5.89 -20.31 6.12
N LEU A 32 -4.99 -21.03 5.44
CA LEU A 32 -4.02 -20.43 4.54
C LEU A 32 -4.55 -20.40 3.11
N LEU A 33 -4.78 -19.20 2.60
CA LEU A 33 -5.07 -18.94 1.20
C LEU A 33 -3.76 -18.62 0.46
N VAL A 34 -3.52 -19.32 -0.64
CA VAL A 34 -2.34 -19.13 -1.48
C VAL A 34 -2.78 -18.65 -2.84
N SER A 35 -2.42 -17.42 -3.18
CA SER A 35 -2.70 -16.83 -4.49
C SER A 35 -1.40 -16.74 -5.29
N PRO A 36 -1.33 -17.32 -6.51
CA PRO A 36 -0.18 -17.15 -7.38
C PRO A 36 -0.07 -15.71 -7.87
N ALA A 37 1.11 -15.34 -8.36
CA ALA A 37 1.36 -14.00 -8.91
C ALA A 37 0.28 -13.59 -9.94
N PRO A 38 -0.34 -12.41 -9.79
CA PRO A 38 -1.41 -11.96 -10.68
C PRO A 38 -0.93 -11.83 -12.12
N ARG A 39 -1.72 -12.39 -13.06
CA ARG A 39 -1.46 -12.30 -14.50
C ARG A 39 -1.56 -10.87 -15.02
N TRP A 40 -0.94 -10.59 -16.16
CA TRP A 40 -0.96 -9.27 -16.82
C TRP A 40 -2.35 -8.66 -16.98
N VAL A 41 -3.36 -9.47 -17.31
CA VAL A 41 -4.76 -9.01 -17.44
C VAL A 41 -5.32 -8.43 -16.14
N HIS A 42 -4.97 -9.02 -14.99
CA HIS A 42 -5.35 -8.51 -13.68
C HIS A 42 -4.65 -7.18 -13.40
N GLN A 43 -3.36 -7.09 -13.72
CA GLN A 43 -2.59 -5.85 -13.58
C GLN A 43 -3.16 -4.70 -14.42
N THR A 44 -3.63 -4.98 -15.64
CA THR A 44 -4.31 -3.98 -16.47
C THR A 44 -5.59 -3.47 -15.82
N GLY A 45 -6.39 -4.36 -15.23
CA GLY A 45 -7.62 -3.99 -14.51
C GLY A 45 -7.33 -3.09 -13.30
N VAL A 46 -6.38 -3.50 -12.45
CA VAL A 46 -5.96 -2.73 -11.26
C VAL A 46 -5.43 -1.34 -11.65
N LYS A 47 -4.60 -1.24 -12.68
CA LYS A 47 -4.07 0.05 -13.16
C LYS A 47 -5.18 1.00 -13.62
N ARG A 48 -6.18 0.49 -14.35
CA ARG A 48 -7.34 1.30 -14.78
C ARG A 48 -8.12 1.82 -13.59
N LEU A 49 -8.41 0.96 -12.61
CA LEU A 49 -9.10 1.37 -11.38
C LEU A 49 -8.28 2.40 -10.59
N LEU A 50 -6.98 2.18 -10.44
CA LEU A 50 -6.07 3.11 -9.79
C LEU A 50 -6.11 4.49 -10.45
N PHE A 51 -6.01 4.57 -11.79
CA PHE A 51 -6.05 5.86 -12.50
C PHE A 51 -7.40 6.59 -12.40
N LEU A 52 -8.49 5.88 -12.12
CA LEU A 52 -9.80 6.50 -11.86
C LEU A 52 -9.92 7.02 -10.43
N LEU A 53 -9.43 6.25 -9.45
CA LEU A 53 -9.55 6.60 -8.03
C LEU A 53 -8.50 7.60 -7.57
N ASP A 54 -7.29 7.53 -8.12
CA ASP A 54 -6.15 8.35 -7.70
C ASP A 54 -6.43 9.86 -7.78
N PRO A 55 -7.02 10.41 -8.86
CA PRO A 55 -7.39 11.82 -8.91
C PRO A 55 -8.49 12.24 -7.92
N TYR A 56 -9.36 11.29 -7.52
CA TYR A 56 -10.44 11.55 -6.56
C TYR A 56 -9.92 11.57 -5.11
N VAL A 57 -9.03 10.63 -4.77
CA VAL A 57 -8.48 10.49 -3.42
C VAL A 57 -7.31 11.44 -3.19
N ARG A 58 -6.55 11.81 -4.23
CA ARG A 58 -5.54 12.86 -4.12
C ARG A 58 -6.24 14.16 -3.72
N PRO A 59 -5.88 14.76 -2.58
CA PRO A 59 -6.42 16.06 -2.25
C PRO A 59 -5.98 17.05 -3.33
N GLN A 60 -6.93 17.69 -4.02
CA GLN A 60 -6.64 18.79 -4.98
C GLN A 60 -5.86 19.94 -4.33
N SER A 61 -5.80 19.92 -3.02
CA SER A 61 -4.93 20.71 -2.19
C SER A 61 -4.92 20.00 -0.86
N TRP A 62 -3.84 19.32 -0.49
CA TRP A 62 -3.37 19.51 0.88
C TRP A 62 -3.03 21.00 0.95
N HIS A 63 -4.06 21.85 1.08
CA HIS A 63 -3.86 23.22 1.46
C HIS A 63 -3.12 23.06 2.76
N ARG A 64 -1.84 23.41 2.69
CA ARG A 64 -1.05 23.98 3.75
C ARG A 64 -1.98 24.92 4.51
N HIS A 65 -2.79 24.34 5.39
CA HIS A 65 -3.35 25.01 6.54
C HIS A 65 -2.10 25.30 7.34
N SER A 66 -1.55 26.45 6.98
CA SER A 66 -0.66 27.26 7.76
C SER A 66 -0.95 26.96 9.22
N ILE A 67 -0.06 26.24 9.89
CA ILE A 67 -0.04 26.32 11.34
C ILE A 67 0.19 27.81 11.63
N PRO A 68 -0.79 28.54 12.21
CA PRO A 68 -0.56 29.93 12.58
C PRO A 68 0.40 29.88 13.77
N GLY A 69 1.68 30.18 13.55
CA GLY A 69 2.67 30.23 14.64
C GLY A 69 4.09 29.75 14.33
N GLY A 70 4.43 29.37 13.09
CA GLY A 70 5.83 29.09 12.74
C GLY A 70 6.72 30.32 12.92
N PRO A 71 7.95 30.18 13.47
CA PRO A 71 8.74 31.30 13.95
C PRO A 71 9.07 32.30 12.84
N ARG A 72 8.81 33.59 13.11
CA ARG A 72 9.23 34.71 12.26
C ARG A 72 10.76 34.80 12.26
N SER A 73 11.43 34.21 11.29
CA SER A 73 12.80 34.60 10.97
C SER A 73 12.74 35.87 10.10
N SER A 74 12.72 37.02 10.77
CA SER A 74 13.09 38.30 10.17
C SER A 74 14.53 38.23 9.68
N GLY A 75 14.76 38.36 8.37
CA GLY A 75 16.10 38.48 7.81
C GLY A 75 16.14 38.41 6.28
N ARG A 76 15.96 39.56 5.62
CA ARG A 76 16.56 39.87 4.31
C ARG A 76 17.10 41.31 4.39
N PRO A 77 18.06 41.76 3.56
CA PRO A 77 18.80 41.02 2.52
C PRO A 77 20.33 41.19 2.63
N VAL A 78 21.12 40.31 2.00
CA VAL A 78 22.48 40.66 1.57
C VAL A 78 22.37 41.16 0.13
N GLY A 79 22.50 42.47 -0.07
CA GLY A 79 22.96 43.06 -1.34
C GLY A 79 24.49 42.88 -1.40
N SER A 80 25.06 42.31 -2.46
CA SER A 80 25.41 42.96 -3.73
C SER A 80 26.50 44.04 -3.58
N ALA A 81 27.76 43.61 -3.75
CA ALA A 81 28.94 44.26 -4.35
C ALA A 81 30.22 43.79 -3.66
#